data_AF-A0A0B1SG68-F1
#
_entry.id   AF-A0A0B1SG68-F1
#
_cell.length_a   1.000
_cell.length_b   1.000
_cell.length_c   1.000
_cell.angle_alpha   90.00
_cell.angle_beta   90.00
_cell.angle_gamma   90.00
#
_symmetry.space_group_name_H-M   'P 1'
#
loop_
_entity.id
_entity.type
_entity.pdbx_description
1 polymer ?
#
loop_
_entity_poly.entity_id
_entity_poly.type
_entity_poly.pdbx_seq_one_letter_code
_entity_poly.pdbx_strand_id
1 'polypeptide(L)'
;LPKPETYPKIEQAILTAVKEVCGEDAVAPDPEDETTIKVEVDDKVAVISSGGTKVDCEDPLLRHLLSTISGKLGRCVAPEKPPTEEPMEQ
;
A
#
# COMPACT_ATOMS: atom_id res chain seq x y z
N LEU A 1 14.56 17.85 -9.11
CA LEU A 1 13.57 16.91 -8.54
C LEU A 1 14.34 15.69 -8.04
N PRO A 2 14.01 15.13 -6.86
CA PRO A 2 14.66 13.92 -6.36
C PRO A 2 14.53 12.76 -7.35
N LYS A 3 15.50 11.84 -7.33
CA LYS A 3 15.55 10.72 -8.28
C LYS A 3 14.35 9.79 -8.05
N PRO A 4 13.71 9.24 -9.10
CA PRO A 4 12.58 8.32 -8.95
C PRO A 4 12.91 7.12 -8.04
N GLU A 5 14.16 6.67 -8.05
CA GLU A 5 14.70 5.59 -7.23
C GLU A 5 14.74 5.89 -5.72
N THR A 6 14.53 7.15 -5.33
CA THR A 6 14.45 7.56 -3.91
C THR A 6 13.02 7.57 -3.36
N TYR A 7 12.00 7.32 -4.19
CA TYR A 7 10.63 7.18 -3.69
C TYR A 7 10.43 5.78 -3.12
N PRO A 8 9.85 5.66 -1.91
CA PRO A 8 9.52 4.36 -1.35
C PRO A 8 8.53 3.65 -2.28
N LYS A 9 8.65 2.32 -2.34
CA LYS A 9 7.64 1.47 -2.98
C LYS A 9 6.26 1.75 -2.35
N ILE A 10 5.20 1.67 -3.13
CA ILE A 10 3.84 2.01 -2.67
C ILE A 10 3.42 1.19 -1.45
N GLU A 11 3.83 -0.07 -1.39
CA GLU A 11 3.57 -1.00 -0.29
C GLU A 11 4.23 -0.53 0.99
N GLN A 12 5.49 -0.06 0.91
CA GLN A 12 6.21 0.50 2.05
C GLN A 12 5.55 1.80 2.54
N ALA A 13 5.15 2.68 1.61
CA ALA A 13 4.48 3.93 1.97
C ALA A 13 3.14 3.69 2.67
N ILE A 14 2.35 2.72 2.18
CA ILE A 14 1.09 2.31 2.82
C ILE A 14 1.37 1.70 4.18
N LEU A 15 2.33 0.77 4.29
CA LEU A 15 2.67 0.13 5.55
C LEU A 15 3.06 1.15 6.62
N THR A 16 3.92 2.11 6.28
CA THR A 16 4.33 3.19 7.20
C THR A 16 3.14 4.05 7.61
N ALA A 17 2.34 4.53 6.67
CA ALA A 17 1.20 5.41 6.99
C ALA A 17 0.15 4.69 7.85
N VAL A 18 -0.12 3.42 7.57
CA VAL A 18 -1.08 2.63 8.33
C VAL A 18 -0.55 2.33 9.75
N LYS A 19 0.75 2.07 9.91
CA LYS A 19 1.39 1.96 11.23
C LYS A 19 1.27 3.25 12.05
N GLU A 20 1.49 4.41 11.44
CA GLU A 20 1.38 5.70 12.12
C GLU A 20 -0.05 6.00 12.59
N VAL A 21 -1.07 5.55 11.85
CA VAL A 21 -2.48 5.82 12.15
C VAL A 21 -3.10 4.78 13.07
N CYS A 22 -2.83 3.50 12.83
CA CYS A 22 -3.45 2.37 13.55
C CYS A 22 -2.59 1.85 14.71
N GLY A 23 -1.32 2.23 14.79
CA GLY A 23 -0.35 1.72 15.76
C GLY A 23 0.58 0.67 15.13
N GLU A 24 1.83 0.63 15.59
CA GLU A 24 2.85 -0.27 15.02
C GLU A 24 2.52 -1.76 15.27
N ASP A 25 1.97 -2.07 16.45
CA ASP A 25 1.58 -3.42 16.84
C ASP A 25 0.31 -3.93 16.11
N ALA A 26 -0.49 -3.02 15.57
CA ALA A 26 -1.73 -3.32 14.88
C ALA A 26 -1.51 -3.76 13.42
N VAL A 27 -0.30 -3.62 12.88
CA VAL A 27 -0.04 -3.74 11.45
C VAL A 27 1.08 -4.73 11.16
N ALA A 28 0.75 -5.80 10.47
CA ALA A 28 1.69 -6.82 10.06
C ALA A 28 1.63 -7.06 8.54
N PRO A 29 2.79 -7.19 7.86
CA PRO A 29 2.80 -7.75 6.51
C PRO A 29 2.33 -9.21 6.56
N ASP A 30 1.64 -9.65 5.51
CA ASP A 30 1.26 -11.05 5.40
C ASP A 30 2.51 -11.93 5.13
N PRO A 31 2.71 -13.02 5.88
CA PRO A 31 3.89 -13.87 5.73
C PRO A 31 3.87 -14.72 4.45
N GLU A 32 2.70 -14.92 3.84
CA GLU A 32 2.54 -15.66 2.59
C GLU A 32 2.58 -14.73 1.37
N ASP A 33 2.19 -13.45 1.55
CA ASP A 33 2.23 -12.42 0.52
C ASP A 33 2.76 -11.09 1.07
N GLU A 34 4.05 -10.80 0.87
CA GLU A 34 4.70 -9.56 1.34
C GLU A 34 4.06 -8.27 0.77
N THR A 35 3.18 -8.39 -0.23
CA THR A 35 2.45 -7.28 -0.82
C THR A 35 1.09 -7.01 -0.18
N THR A 36 0.66 -7.90 0.71
CA THR A 36 -0.58 -7.80 1.47
C THR A 36 -0.28 -7.33 2.89
N ILE A 37 -1.07 -6.37 3.37
CA ILE A 37 -0.92 -5.80 4.71
C ILE A 37 -2.18 -6.15 5.52
N LYS A 38 -1.98 -6.80 6.67
CA LYS A 38 -3.02 -7.06 7.66
C LYS A 38 -2.99 -6.00 8.75
N VAL A 39 -4.18 -5.50 9.10
CA VAL A 39 -4.39 -4.47 10.10
C VAL A 39 -5.43 -4.97 11.09
N GLU A 40 -5.08 -5.04 12.36
CA GLU A 40 -5.97 -5.48 13.44
C GLU A 40 -6.12 -4.37 14.47
N VAL A 41 -7.33 -3.79 14.57
CA VAL A 41 -7.64 -2.68 15.48
C VAL A 41 -8.96 -2.98 16.17
N ASP A 42 -8.97 -2.99 17.51
CA ASP A 42 -10.18 -3.24 18.32
C ASP A 42 -10.96 -4.49 17.87
N ASP A 43 -10.27 -5.64 17.76
CA ASP A 43 -10.80 -6.93 17.29
C ASP A 43 -11.33 -6.94 15.84
N LYS A 44 -11.09 -5.87 15.07
CA LYS A 44 -11.46 -5.78 13.65
C LYS A 44 -10.25 -6.00 12.79
N VAL A 45 -10.40 -6.90 11.82
CA VAL A 45 -9.36 -7.19 10.84
C VAL A 45 -9.67 -6.49 9.52
N ALA A 46 -8.66 -5.83 8.98
CA ALA A 46 -8.66 -5.30 7.63
C ALA A 46 -7.46 -5.85 6.84
N VAL A 47 -7.70 -6.10 5.56
CA VAL A 47 -6.69 -6.60 4.62
C VAL A 47 -6.55 -5.60 3.49
N ILE A 48 -5.34 -5.10 3.28
CA ILE A 48 -4.99 -4.20 2.19
C ILE A 48 -4.16 -5.00 1.20
N SER A 49 -4.67 -5.09 -0.03
CA SER A 49 -3.99 -5.76 -1.14
C SER A 49 -2.89 -4.91 -1.76
N SER A 50 -1.99 -5.59 -2.48
CA SER A 50 -0.89 -5.05 -3.29
C SER A 50 -1.18 -3.66 -3.89
N GLY A 51 -0.32 -2.70 -3.55
CA GLY A 51 -0.41 -1.32 -4.03
C GLY A 51 -1.58 -0.48 -3.49
N GLY A 52 -2.36 -1.00 -2.55
CA GLY A 52 -3.50 -0.27 -1.97
C GLY A 52 -4.74 -0.22 -2.88
N THR A 53 -4.82 -1.13 -3.86
CA THR A 53 -5.89 -1.14 -4.86
C THR A 53 -7.22 -1.64 -4.32
N LYS A 54 -7.19 -2.55 -3.34
CA LYS A 54 -8.38 -3.06 -2.63
C LYS A 54 -8.13 -3.13 -1.13
N VAL A 55 -9.12 -2.69 -0.37
CA VAL A 55 -9.20 -2.81 1.09
C VAL A 55 -10.45 -3.63 1.43
N ASP A 56 -10.24 -4.73 2.14
CA ASP A 56 -11.26 -5.63 2.63
C ASP A 56 -11.35 -5.51 4.15
N CYS A 57 -12.51 -5.09 4.66
CA CYS A 57 -12.76 -4.91 6.09
C CYS A 57 -14.27 -4.85 6.34
N GLU A 58 -14.71 -5.49 7.42
CA GLU A 58 -16.12 -5.51 7.84
C GLU A 58 -16.56 -4.18 8.44
N ASP A 59 -15.63 -3.45 9.08
CA ASP A 59 -15.92 -2.14 9.65
C ASP A 59 -15.87 -1.03 8.59
N PRO A 60 -16.97 -0.30 8.36
CA PRO A 60 -17.06 0.68 7.28
C PRO A 60 -16.15 1.91 7.51
N LEU A 61 -15.88 2.28 8.77
CA LEU A 61 -15.05 3.43 9.10
C LEU A 61 -13.57 3.11 8.87
N LEU A 62 -13.12 1.96 9.38
CA LEU A 62 -11.78 1.45 9.18
C LEU A 62 -11.51 1.20 7.69
N ARG A 63 -12.48 0.59 6.97
CA ARG A 63 -12.40 0.43 5.52
C ARG A 63 -12.23 1.76 4.80
N HIS A 64 -13.04 2.77 5.16
CA HIS A 64 -12.97 4.08 4.52
C HIS A 64 -11.65 4.80 4.78
N LEU A 65 -11.16 4.73 6.02
CA LEU A 65 -9.87 5.29 6.43
C LEU A 65 -8.71 4.69 5.62
N LEU A 66 -8.59 3.37 5.64
CA LEU A 66 -7.53 2.65 4.94
C LEU A 66 -7.63 2.86 3.42
N SER A 67 -8.82 2.79 2.85
CA SER A 67 -9.04 3.06 1.43
C SER A 67 -8.64 4.49 1.04
N THR A 68 -8.89 5.47 1.91
CA THR A 68 -8.50 6.86 1.68
C THR A 68 -6.98 7.03 1.72
N ILE A 69 -6.31 6.40 2.68
CA ILE A 69 -4.84 6.41 2.80
C ILE A 69 -4.22 5.79 1.55
N SER A 70 -4.63 4.57 1.20
CA SER A 70 -4.15 3.86 0.01
C SER A 70 -4.39 4.64 -1.27
N GLY A 71 -5.60 5.18 -1.47
CA GLY A 71 -5.94 5.95 -2.66
C GLY A 71 -5.19 7.28 -2.80
N LYS A 72 -4.85 7.94 -1.68
CA LYS A 72 -4.02 9.15 -1.70
C LYS A 72 -2.56 8.81 -1.98
N LEU A 73 -2.00 7.79 -1.33
CA LEU A 73 -0.61 7.38 -1.53
C LEU A 73 -0.38 6.83 -2.94
N GLY A 74 -1.33 6.09 -3.50
CA GLY A 74 -1.27 5.59 -4.88
C GLY A 74 -1.19 6.71 -5.93
N ARG A 75 -1.67 7.93 -5.62
CA ARG A 75 -1.51 9.10 -6.49
C ARG A 75 -0.19 9.83 -6.31
N CYS A 76 0.50 9.59 -5.19
CA CYS A 76 1.77 10.22 -4.84
C CYS A 76 2.98 9.41 -5.31
N VAL A 77 2.82 8.11 -5.54
CA VAL A 77 3.86 7.26 -6.15
C VAL A 77 3.79 7.43 -7.66
N ALA A 78 4.95 7.71 -8.28
CA ALA A 78 5.04 7.85 -9.73
C ALA A 78 4.52 6.57 -10.40
N PRO A 79 3.72 6.67 -11.48
CA PRO A 79 3.27 5.48 -12.21
C PRO A 79 4.49 4.64 -12.60
N GLU A 80 4.39 3.32 -12.44
CA GLU A 80 5.41 2.40 -12.93
C GLU A 80 5.70 2.76 -14.38
N LYS A 81 6.98 2.98 -14.70
CA LYS A 81 7.38 3.22 -16.09
C LYS A 81 6.82 2.06 -16.92
N PRO A 82 6.13 2.34 -18.03
CA PRO A 82 5.73 1.26 -18.93
C PRO A 82 6.98 0.46 -19.30
N PRO A 83 6.87 -0.87 -19.45
CA PRO A 83 7.99 -1.70 -19.85
C PRO A 83 8.54 -1.12 -21.15
N THR A 84 9.81 -0.68 -21.10
CA THR A 84 10.51 -0.21 -22.28
C THR A 84 10.54 -1.36 -23.27
N GLU A 85 9.81 -1.24 -24.38
CA GLU A 85 9.95 -2.16 -25.51
C GLU A 85 11.46 -2.26 -25.84
N GLU A 86 11.97 -3.48 -25.91
CA GLU A 86 13.34 -3.76 -26.32
C GLU A 86 13.63 -3.00 -27.64
N PRO A 87 14.81 -2.38 -27.80
CA PRO A 87 15.15 -1.78 -29.07
C PRO A 87 15.17 -2.89 -30.12
N MET A 88 14.24 -2.86 -31.08
CA MET A 88 14.33 -3.65 -32.30
C MET A 88 15.64 -3.23 -33.00
N GLU A 89 16.68 -4.05 -32.86
CA GLU A 89 17.87 -3.96 -33.70
C GLU A 89 17.44 -4.20 -35.16
N GLN A 90 17.71 -3.21 -36.01
CA GLN A 90 17.57 -3.27 -37.48
C GLN A 90 18.85 -3.80 -38.12
#